data_AF-A0A947ZQZ0-F1
#
_entry.id   AF-A0A947ZQZ0-F1
#
_cell.length_a   1.000
_cell.length_b   1.000
_cell.length_c   1.000
_cell.angle_alpha   90.00
_cell.angle_beta   90.00
_cell.angle_gamma   90.00
#
_symmetry.space_group_name_H-M   'P 1'
#
loop_
_entity.id
_entity.type
_entity.pdbx_description
1 polymer ?
#
loop_
_entity_poly.entity_id
_entity_poly.type
_entity_poly.pdbx_seq_one_letter_code
_entity_poly.pdbx_strand_id
1 'polypeptide(L)'
;MENKTNKTHISVSDFAKILGISRTAVLKKITKGQVPAERIGRSYAIPMGYVSNMLNDGKYKELTQKEKEEIEKMVEKIVDEYGDTLRLLGKE
;
A
#
# COMPACT_ATOMS: atom_id res chain seq x y z
N MET A 1 -10.07 -29.07 16.65
CA MET A 1 -10.13 -27.62 16.47
C MET A 1 -9.49 -27.29 15.13
N GLU A 2 -10.27 -27.19 14.07
CA GLU A 2 -9.74 -26.74 12.78
C GLU A 2 -10.87 -26.03 12.04
N ASN A 3 -10.89 -24.70 12.08
CA ASN A 3 -11.77 -23.92 11.21
C ASN A 3 -10.90 -23.28 10.12
N LYS A 4 -10.53 -24.10 9.14
CA LYS A 4 -10.12 -23.65 7.79
C LYS A 4 -11.35 -23.01 7.13
N THR A 5 -11.63 -21.77 7.49
CA THR A 5 -12.49 -20.92 6.65
C THR A 5 -11.55 -20.16 5.74
N ASN A 6 -11.65 -20.44 4.43
CA ASN A 6 -11.03 -19.63 3.38
C ASN A 6 -11.37 -18.17 3.67
N LYS A 7 -10.43 -17.41 4.25
CA LYS A 7 -10.62 -15.98 4.46
C LYS A 7 -10.61 -15.33 3.09
N THR A 8 -11.80 -15.20 2.50
CA THR A 8 -12.01 -14.53 1.21
C THR A 8 -11.63 -13.05 1.27
N HIS A 9 -11.46 -12.50 2.48
CA HIS A 9 -11.15 -11.10 2.72
C HIS A 9 -10.11 -10.92 3.84
N ILE A 10 -9.35 -9.84 3.75
CA ILE A 10 -8.46 -9.35 4.80
C ILE A 10 -8.90 -7.97 5.30
N SER A 11 -8.51 -7.62 6.53
CA SER A 11 -8.82 -6.31 7.08
C SER A 11 -7.94 -5.22 6.46
N VAL A 12 -8.41 -3.97 6.50
CA VAL A 12 -7.58 -2.79 6.13
C VAL A 12 -6.26 -2.75 6.91
N SER A 13 -6.30 -3.14 8.19
CA SER A 13 -5.12 -3.12 9.05
C SER A 13 -4.10 -4.18 8.64
N ASP A 14 -4.55 -5.37 8.23
CA ASP A 14 -3.65 -6.42 7.75
C ASP A 14 -3.08 -6.09 6.38
N PHE A 15 -3.89 -5.52 5.48
CA PHE A 15 -3.41 -5.05 4.19
C PHE A 15 -2.40 -3.91 4.33
N ALA A 16 -2.60 -3.01 5.28
CA ALA A 16 -1.65 -1.94 5.59
C ALA A 16 -0.27 -2.50 6.01
N LYS A 17 -0.25 -3.58 6.80
CA LYS A 17 1.00 -4.27 7.19
C LYS A 17 1.70 -4.89 5.99
N ILE A 18 0.94 -5.54 5.10
CA ILE A 18 1.49 -6.14 3.86
C ILE A 18 2.13 -5.05 2.98
N LEU A 19 1.48 -3.89 2.88
CA LEU A 19 1.95 -2.77 2.06
C LEU A 19 3.07 -1.94 2.70
N GLY A 20 3.32 -2.08 4.01
CA GLY A 20 4.24 -1.19 4.73
C GLY A 20 3.79 0.27 4.80
N ILE A 21 2.48 0.55 4.70
CA ILE A 21 1.92 1.91 4.78
C ILE A 21 0.92 2.03 5.93
N SER A 22 0.53 3.26 6.28
CA SER A 22 -0.45 3.49 7.34
C SER A 22 -1.85 3.01 6.95
N ARG A 23 -2.64 2.58 7.95
CA ARG A 23 -4.07 2.24 7.78
C ARG A 23 -4.85 3.38 7.13
N THR A 24 -4.55 4.62 7.47
CA THR A 24 -5.18 5.82 6.89
C THR A 24 -4.86 5.96 5.41
N ALA A 25 -3.62 5.65 4.98
CA ALA A 25 -3.26 5.66 3.57
C ALA A 25 -4.03 4.61 2.78
N VAL A 26 -4.23 3.42 3.34
CA VAL A 26 -5.10 2.39 2.73
C VAL A 26 -6.54 2.89 2.62
N LEU A 27 -7.10 3.48 3.68
CA LEU A 27 -8.46 4.04 3.64
C LEU A 27 -8.61 5.14 2.57
N LYS A 28 -7.60 6.00 2.42
CA LYS A 28 -7.56 7.00 1.33
C LYS A 28 -7.53 6.33 -0.05
N LYS A 29 -6.79 5.23 -0.22
CA LYS A 29 -6.76 4.46 -1.48
C LYS A 29 -8.10 3.79 -1.78
N ILE A 30 -8.78 3.24 -0.76
CA ILE A 30 -10.12 2.66 -0.90
C ILE A 30 -11.13 3.72 -1.31
N THR A 31 -11.14 4.87 -0.62
CA THR A 31 -12.08 5.98 -0.93
C THR A 31 -11.84 6.59 -2.30
N LYS A 32 -10.60 6.57 -2.81
CA LYS A 32 -10.26 6.94 -4.19
C LYS A 32 -10.54 5.86 -5.24
N GLY A 33 -11.05 4.68 -4.84
CA GLY A 33 -11.31 3.56 -5.75
C GLY A 33 -10.06 2.84 -6.26
N GLN A 34 -8.88 3.12 -5.68
CA GLN A 34 -7.61 2.51 -6.11
C GLN A 34 -7.40 1.11 -5.55
N VAL A 35 -8.09 0.77 -4.46
CA VAL A 35 -8.05 -0.54 -3.81
C VAL A 35 -9.48 -1.06 -3.71
N PRO A 36 -9.81 -2.22 -4.31
CA PRO A 36 -11.13 -2.81 -4.17
C PRO A 36 -11.35 -3.24 -2.72
N ALA A 37 -12.45 -2.80 -2.14
CA ALA A 37 -12.84 -3.20 -0.79
C ALA A 37 -14.36 -3.22 -0.68
N GLU A 38 -14.86 -4.17 0.11
CA GLU A 38 -16.27 -4.31 0.44
C GLU A 38 -16.52 -3.77 1.83
N ARG A 39 -17.60 -3.01 2.00
CA ARG A 39 -17.99 -2.49 3.32
C ARG A 39 -18.78 -3.55 4.07
N ILE A 40 -18.18 -4.12 5.09
CA ILE A 40 -18.81 -5.10 5.99
C ILE A 40 -19.08 -4.40 7.33
N GLY A 41 -20.32 -3.98 7.52
CA GLY A 41 -20.75 -3.19 8.68
C GLY A 41 -20.03 -1.84 8.78
N ARG A 42 -19.22 -1.66 9.83
CA ARG A 42 -18.44 -0.43 10.09
C ARG A 42 -17.00 -0.49 9.56
N SER A 43 -16.61 -1.59 8.91
CA SER A 43 -15.25 -1.85 8.45
C SER A 43 -15.22 -2.10 6.95
N TYR A 44 -14.04 -1.88 6.35
CA TYR A 44 -13.76 -2.31 4.98
C TYR A 44 -12.99 -3.64 5.01
N ALA A 45 -13.30 -4.51 4.05
CA ALA A 45 -12.70 -5.82 3.85
C ALA A 45 -12.17 -5.91 2.42
N ILE A 46 -10.91 -6.32 2.25
CA ILE A 46 -10.23 -6.34 0.95
C ILE A 46 -10.20 -7.78 0.45
N PRO A 47 -10.65 -8.06 -0.79
CA PRO A 47 -10.67 -9.43 -1.33
C PRO A 47 -9.27 -10.05 -1.37
N MET A 48 -9.12 -11.27 -0.86
CA MET A 48 -7.85 -11.99 -0.83
C MET A 48 -7.32 -12.25 -2.25
N GLY A 49 -8.21 -12.48 -3.23
CA GLY A 49 -7.81 -12.65 -4.64
C GLY A 49 -7.09 -11.42 -5.21
N TYR A 50 -7.52 -10.22 -4.84
CA TYR A 50 -6.81 -8.98 -5.22
C TYR A 50 -5.41 -8.94 -4.62
N VAL A 51 -5.28 -9.30 -3.34
CA VAL A 51 -3.99 -9.31 -2.63
C VAL A 51 -3.05 -10.35 -3.23
N SER A 52 -3.54 -11.56 -3.50
CA SER A 52 -2.76 -12.62 -4.13
C SER A 52 -2.30 -12.22 -5.53
N ASN A 53 -3.17 -11.66 -6.37
CA ASN A 53 -2.78 -11.18 -7.70
C ASN A 53 -1.74 -10.06 -7.61
N MET A 54 -1.94 -9.13 -6.67
CA MET A 54 -1.00 -8.04 -6.44
C MET A 54 0.41 -8.53 -6.04
N LEU A 55 0.49 -9.61 -5.25
CA LEU A 55 1.75 -10.24 -4.86
C LEU A 55 2.36 -11.11 -5.98
N ASN A 56 1.52 -11.83 -6.73
CA ASN A 56 1.95 -12.74 -7.81
C ASN A 56 2.36 -12.02 -9.09
N ASP A 57 1.75 -10.86 -9.41
CA ASP A 57 2.05 -10.06 -10.61
C ASP A 57 3.48 -9.46 -10.59
N GLY A 58 4.29 -9.71 -9.55
CA GLY A 58 5.63 -9.14 -9.39
C GLY A 58 5.65 -7.63 -9.11
N LYS A 59 4.47 -6.98 -9.05
CA LYS A 59 4.31 -5.55 -8.74
C LYS A 59 4.77 -5.20 -7.33
N TYR A 60 4.72 -6.17 -6.42
CA TYR A 60 5.21 -6.07 -5.06
C TYR A 60 6.38 -7.03 -4.86
N LYS A 61 7.51 -6.66 -5.45
CA LYS A 61 8.80 -7.30 -5.20
C LYS A 61 9.39 -6.73 -3.91
N GLU A 62 9.85 -7.61 -3.02
CA GLU A 62 10.66 -7.17 -1.88
C GLU A 62 11.97 -6.56 -2.41
N LEU A 63 12.22 -5.28 -2.10
CA LEU A 63 13.44 -4.59 -2.49
C LEU A 63 14.61 -5.15 -1.70
N THR A 64 15.71 -5.48 -2.39
CA THR A 64 16.98 -5.80 -1.74
C THR A 64 17.52 -4.59 -0.98
N GLN A 65 18.39 -4.83 0.00
CA GLN A 65 19.01 -3.76 0.79
C GLN A 65 19.68 -2.71 -0.10
N LYS A 66 20.38 -3.15 -1.14
CA LYS A 66 21.03 -2.27 -2.11
C LYS A 66 20.03 -1.42 -2.89
N GLU A 67 18.94 -2.02 -3.40
CA GLU A 67 17.89 -1.28 -4.10
C GLU A 67 17.26 -0.21 -3.19
N LYS A 68 17.05 -0.51 -1.90
CA LYS A 68 16.54 0.46 -0.93
C LYS A 68 17.50 1.64 -0.73
N GLU A 69 18.79 1.37 -0.54
CA GLU A 69 19.81 2.42 -0.38
C GLU A 69 19.95 3.29 -1.64
N GLU A 70 19.86 2.70 -2.83
CA GLU A 70 19.89 3.45 -4.08
C GLU A 70 18.67 4.37 -4.23
N ILE A 71 17.48 3.89 -3.86
CA ILE A 71 16.25 4.69 -3.85
C ILE A 71 16.37 5.84 -2.83
N GLU A 72 16.86 5.57 -1.63
CA GLU A 72 17.00 6.59 -0.58
C GLU A 72 17.91 7.73 -1.02
N LYS A 73 19.08 7.42 -1.59
CA LYS A 73 20.01 8.42 -2.14
C LYS A 73 19.40 9.22 -3.28
N MET A 74 18.64 8.57 -4.15
CA MET A 74 17.95 9.25 -5.25
C MET A 74 16.88 10.21 -4.73
N VAL A 75 16.08 9.78 -3.75
CA VAL A 75 15.04 10.61 -3.11
C VAL A 75 15.68 11.82 -2.42
N GLU A 76 16.75 11.61 -1.66
CA GLU A 76 17.48 12.70 -1.00
C GLU A 76 17.95 13.74 -2.02
N LYS A 77 18.59 13.29 -3.10
CA LYS A 77 19.06 14.18 -4.17
C LYS A 77 17.91 14.97 -4.82
N ILE A 78 16.78 14.32 -5.11
CA ILE A 78 15.62 14.98 -5.73
C ILE A 78 15.01 16.02 -4.78
N VAL A 79 14.93 15.72 -3.49
CA VAL A 79 14.41 16.65 -2.48
C VAL A 79 15.35 17.84 -2.29
N ASP A 80 16.66 17.62 -2.31
CA ASP A 80 17.66 18.70 -2.28
C ASP A 80 17.56 19.61 -3.51
N GLU A 81 17.49 19.00 -4.71
CA GLU A 81 17.53 19.74 -5.98
C GLU A 81 16.18 20.38 -6.36
N TYR A 82 15.05 19.78 -5.98
CA TYR A 82 13.70 20.21 -6.40
C TYR A 82 12.71 20.40 -5.25
N GLY A 83 13.15 20.40 -3.99
CA GLY A 83 12.27 20.41 -2.82
C GLY A 83 11.25 21.55 -2.78
N ASP A 84 11.66 22.77 -3.13
CA ASP A 84 10.76 23.92 -3.19
C ASP A 84 9.69 23.77 -4.28
N THR A 85 10.06 23.25 -5.45
CA THR A 85 9.12 22.98 -6.55
C THR A 85 8.10 21.91 -6.15
N LEU A 86 8.56 20.82 -5.52
CA LEU A 86 7.68 19.76 -5.01
C LEU A 86 6.72 20.31 -3.94
N ARG A 87 7.19 21.22 -3.09
CA ARG A 87 6.38 21.87 -2.06
C ARG A 87 5.32 22.80 -2.65
N LEU A 88 5.62 23.49 -3.75
CA LEU A 88 4.65 24.35 -4.44
C LEU A 88 3.55 23.52 -5.10
N LEU A 89 3.91 22.44 -5.82
CA LEU A 89 2.95 21.52 -6.44
C LEU A 89 2.05 20.82 -5.43
N GLY A 90 2.55 20.54 -4.22
CA GLY A 90 1.76 19.90 -3.16
C GLY A 90 0.70 20.80 -2.49
N LYS A 91 0.67 22.10 -2.83
CA LYS A 91 -0.34 23.05 -2.31
C LYS A 91 -1.55 23.22 -3.22
N GLU A 92 -1.52 22.64 -4.42
CA GLU A 92 -2.66 22.52 -5.34
C GLU A 92 -3.55 21.32 -4.97
#